data_AF-A0A7Y4X5T7-F1
#
_entry.id   AF-A0A7Y4X5T7-F1
#
_cell.length_a   1.000
_cell.length_b   1.000
_cell.length_c   1.000
_cell.angle_alpha   90.00
_cell.angle_beta   90.00
_cell.angle_gamma   90.00
#
_symmetry.space_group_name_H-M   'P 1'
#
loop_
_entity.id
_entity.type
_entity.pdbx_description
1 polymer ?
#
loop_
_entity_poly.entity_id
_entity_poly.type
_entity_poly.pdbx_seq_one_letter_code
_entity_poly.pdbx_strand_id
1 'polypeptide(L)'
;MNEKKSEPYLGPYERDIQQLLNCSAEDAMMIEHIMRDDVLHTVALDWLSARAFNTAARKAAKLLEADRAEYEAYFAGVRAAFERMRAAKDAHA
;
A
#
# COMPACT_ATOMS: atom_id res chain seq x y z
N MET A 1 -19.51 -7.30 -21.39
CA MET A 1 -18.04 -7.22 -21.32
C MET A 1 -17.64 -7.59 -19.91
N ASN A 2 -16.96 -8.72 -19.71
CA ASN A 2 -16.38 -9.05 -18.41
C ASN A 2 -15.10 -8.23 -18.28
N GLU A 3 -15.18 -7.10 -17.58
CA GLU A 3 -13.99 -6.41 -17.08
C GLU A 3 -13.30 -7.39 -16.14
N LYS A 4 -12.26 -8.07 -16.63
CA LYS A 4 -11.33 -8.76 -15.75
C LYS A 4 -10.74 -7.67 -14.87
N LYS A 5 -11.21 -7.56 -13.62
CA LYS A 5 -10.55 -6.76 -12.59
C LYS A 5 -9.11 -7.27 -12.54
N SER A 6 -8.20 -6.54 -13.15
CA SER A 6 -6.78 -6.82 -13.09
C SER A 6 -6.39 -6.73 -11.62
N GLU A 7 -5.84 -7.81 -11.07
CA GLU A 7 -5.28 -7.78 -9.72
C GLU A 7 -4.30 -6.61 -9.62
N PRO A 8 -4.31 -5.85 -8.51
CA PRO A 8 -3.39 -4.74 -8.33
C PRO A 8 -1.96 -5.27 -8.45
N TYR A 9 -1.17 -4.66 -9.33
CA TYR A 9 0.23 -5.02 -9.47
C TYR A 9 0.95 -4.67 -8.17
N LEU A 10 1.43 -5.68 -7.46
CA LEU A 10 2.25 -5.51 -6.26
C LEU A 10 3.72 -5.31 -6.65
N GLY A 11 4.32 -4.26 -6.11
CA GLY A 11 5.75 -4.04 -6.05
C GLY A 11 6.48 -5.04 -5.14
N PRO A 12 7.83 -5.03 -5.14
CA PRO A 12 8.63 -6.02 -4.43
C PRO A 12 8.36 -6.05 -2.92
N TYR A 13 8.32 -4.91 -2.24
CA TYR A 13 8.09 -4.89 -0.78
C TYR A 13 6.67 -5.30 -0.41
N GLU A 14 5.68 -4.93 -1.21
CA GLU A 14 4.28 -5.28 -0.95
C GLU A 14 4.09 -6.79 -1.05
N ARG A 15 4.78 -7.47 -1.99
CA ARG A 15 4.80 -8.94 -2.04
C ARG A 15 5.46 -9.55 -0.80
N ASP A 16 6.59 -8.99 -0.37
CA ASP A 16 7.28 -9.47 0.83
C ASP A 16 6.42 -9.28 2.08
N ILE A 17 5.72 -8.15 2.21
CA ILE A 17 4.75 -7.87 3.28
C ILE A 17 3.58 -8.86 3.21
N GLN A 18 3.02 -9.07 2.02
CA GLN A 18 1.91 -9.99 1.81
C GLN A 18 2.27 -11.40 2.26
N GLN A 19 3.45 -11.89 1.87
CA GLN A 19 3.95 -13.21 2.28
C GLN A 19 4.26 -13.27 3.78
N LEU A 20 4.88 -12.24 4.34
CA LEU A 20 5.26 -12.17 5.74
C LEU A 20 4.05 -12.19 6.68
N LEU A 21 2.98 -11.49 6.31
CA LEU A 21 1.80 -11.25 7.15
C LEU A 21 0.57 -12.06 6.73
N ASN A 22 0.64 -12.75 5.58
CA ASN A 22 -0.48 -13.48 5.00
C ASN A 22 -1.75 -12.62 4.89
N CYS A 23 -1.59 -11.39 4.37
CA CYS A 23 -2.68 -10.42 4.22
C CYS A 23 -3.12 -10.26 2.76
N SER A 24 -4.14 -9.43 2.52
CA SER A 24 -4.56 -9.12 1.15
C SER A 24 -3.55 -8.21 0.44
N ALA A 25 -3.62 -8.16 -0.89
CA ALA A 25 -2.80 -7.26 -1.70
C ALA A 25 -3.05 -5.78 -1.33
N GLU A 26 -4.31 -5.42 -1.08
CA GLU A 26 -4.70 -4.08 -0.68
C GLU A 26 -4.14 -3.72 0.69
N ASP A 27 -4.20 -4.65 1.66
CA ASP A 27 -3.57 -4.44 2.97
C ASP A 27 -2.05 -4.32 2.85
N ALA A 28 -1.40 -5.13 2.01
CA ALA A 28 0.04 -5.05 1.81
C ALA A 28 0.48 -3.68 1.28
N MET A 29 -0.29 -3.10 0.35
CA MET A 29 -0.05 -1.73 -0.15
C MET A 29 -0.22 -0.68 0.94
N MET A 30 -1.29 -0.78 1.76
CA MET A 30 -1.49 0.15 2.87
C MET A 30 -0.39 0.02 3.93
N ILE A 31 -0.01 -1.20 4.28
CA ILE A 31 1.07 -1.46 5.25
C ILE A 31 2.40 -0.90 4.74
N GLU A 32 2.71 -1.06 3.46
CA GLU A 32 3.93 -0.51 2.87
C GLU A 32 3.98 1.02 2.99
N HIS A 33 2.86 1.69 2.68
CA HIS A 33 2.74 3.13 2.82
C HIS A 33 2.91 3.57 4.28
N ILE A 34 2.22 2.92 5.23
CA ILE A 34 2.34 3.20 6.67
C ILE A 34 3.78 2.95 7.14
N MET A 35 4.46 1.93 6.61
CA MET A 35 5.87 1.70 6.94
C MET A 35 6.72 2.91 6.55
N ARG A 36 6.53 3.46 5.34
CA ARG A 36 7.30 4.61 4.87
C ARG A 36 6.99 5.88 5.63
N ASP A 37 5.71 6.20 5.78
CA ASP A 37 5.28 7.53 6.20
C ASP A 37 5.15 7.63 7.72
N ASP A 38 4.67 6.58 8.38
CA ASP A 38 4.31 6.61 9.81
C ASP A 38 5.27 5.84 10.73
N VAL A 39 6.02 4.86 10.19
CA VAL A 39 6.92 4.02 11.03
C VAL A 39 8.39 4.40 10.85
N LEU A 40 8.86 4.60 9.62
CA LEU A 40 10.27 4.80 9.31
C LEU A 40 10.63 6.29 9.18
N HIS A 41 9.69 7.13 8.77
CA HIS A 41 9.75 8.60 8.58
C HIS A 41 10.87 9.16 7.68
N THR A 42 11.99 8.46 7.51
CA THR A 42 13.21 8.95 6.83
C THR A 42 14.08 7.85 6.22
N VAL A 43 13.88 6.58 6.61
CA VAL A 43 14.71 5.46 6.14
C VAL A 43 14.03 4.75 4.97
N ALA A 44 14.73 4.63 3.85
CA ALA A 44 14.26 3.88 2.69
C ALA A 44 14.20 2.36 2.98
N LEU A 45 13.19 1.67 2.46
CA LEU A 45 12.98 0.23 2.70
C LEU A 45 14.18 -0.63 2.27
N ASP A 46 14.89 -0.25 1.20
CA ASP A 46 16.08 -0.95 0.70
C ASP A 46 17.24 -1.01 1.69
N TRP A 47 17.29 -0.09 2.65
CA TRP A 47 18.40 0.01 3.60
C TRP A 47 18.12 -0.77 4.88
N LEU A 48 16.95 -1.38 5.00
CA LEU A 48 16.59 -2.17 6.16
C LEU A 48 17.18 -3.58 6.06
N SER A 49 17.71 -4.04 7.19
CA SER A 49 17.88 -5.49 7.37
C SER A 49 16.52 -6.18 7.35
N ALA A 50 16.48 -7.46 6.97
CA ALA A 50 15.25 -8.26 6.99
C ALA A 50 14.52 -8.21 8.35
N ARG A 51 15.26 -8.20 9.46
CA ARG A 51 14.67 -8.08 10.81
C ARG A 51 14.00 -6.72 11.03
N ALA A 52 14.65 -5.63 10.59
CA ALA A 52 14.11 -4.29 10.72
C ALA A 52 12.86 -4.12 9.83
N PHE A 53 12.92 -4.61 8.58
CA PHE A 53 11.78 -4.66 7.67
C PHE A 53 10.59 -5.40 8.29
N ASN A 54 10.81 -6.63 8.77
CA ASN A 54 9.74 -7.43 9.37
C ASN A 54 9.13 -6.77 10.62
N THR A 55 9.95 -6.08 11.40
CA THR A 55 9.49 -5.35 12.59
C THR A 55 8.64 -4.15 12.19
N ALA A 56 9.07 -3.37 11.20
CA ALA A 56 8.32 -2.23 10.68
C ALA A 56 6.98 -2.67 10.07
N ALA A 57 6.97 -3.73 9.25
CA ALA A 57 5.75 -4.28 8.67
C ALA A 57 4.72 -4.70 9.73
N ARG A 58 5.17 -5.37 10.80
CA ARG A 58 4.27 -5.75 11.91
C ARG A 58 3.76 -4.56 12.71
N LYS A 59 4.55 -3.49 12.84
CA LYS A 59 4.09 -2.25 13.49
C LYS A 59 3.05 -1.54 12.63
N ALA A 60 3.33 -1.39 11.33
CA ALA A 60 2.40 -0.79 10.38
C ALA A 60 1.08 -1.57 10.30
N ALA A 61 1.12 -2.91 10.31
CA ALA A 61 -0.07 -3.74 10.35
C ALA A 61 -0.95 -3.48 11.60
N LYS A 62 -0.33 -3.23 12.75
CA LYS A 62 -1.07 -2.89 13.98
C LYS A 62 -1.70 -1.49 13.91
N LEU A 63 -1.02 -0.53 13.31
CA LEU A 63 -1.60 0.80 13.07
C LEU A 63 -2.78 0.71 12.11
N LEU A 64 -2.64 -0.08 11.05
CA LEU A 64 -3.72 -0.33 10.09
C LEU A 64 -4.93 -1.02 10.72
N GLU A 65 -4.72 -1.92 11.67
CA GLU A 65 -5.81 -2.55 12.42
C GLU A 65 -6.50 -1.57 13.37
N ALA A 66 -5.74 -0.70 14.03
CA ALA A 66 -6.27 0.30 14.96
C ALA A 66 -7.12 1.37 14.24
N ASP A 67 -6.64 1.86 13.10
CA ASP A 67 -7.20 3.02 12.40
C ASP A 67 -7.66 2.68 10.97
N ARG A 68 -8.11 1.44 10.77
CA ARG A 68 -8.51 0.86 9.46
C ARG A 68 -9.35 1.79 8.60
N ALA A 69 -10.42 2.34 9.18
CA ALA A 69 -11.39 3.15 8.45
C ALA A 69 -10.76 4.45 7.91
N GLU A 70 -9.80 5.03 8.63
CA GLU A 70 -9.12 6.26 8.21
C GLU A 70 -8.19 5.97 7.03
N TYR A 71 -7.40 4.90 7.11
CA TYR A 71 -6.54 4.48 6.00
C TYR A 71 -7.35 4.07 4.77
N GLU A 72 -8.42 3.28 4.91
CA GLU A 72 -9.29 2.92 3.79
C GLU A 72 -9.89 4.16 3.10
N ALA A 73 -10.34 5.15 3.88
CA ALA A 73 -10.86 6.41 3.35
C ALA A 73 -9.78 7.20 2.59
N TYR A 74 -8.56 7.30 3.16
CA TYR A 74 -7.42 7.94 2.51
C TYR A 74 -7.10 7.27 1.17
N PHE A 75 -6.95 5.95 1.15
CA PHE A 75 -6.61 5.20 -0.07
C PHE A 75 -7.72 5.24 -1.12
N ALA A 76 -8.99 5.24 -0.72
CA ALA A 76 -10.10 5.45 -1.64
C ALA A 76 -10.02 6.84 -2.30
N GLY A 77 -9.68 7.88 -1.53
CA GLY A 77 -9.46 9.24 -2.03
C GLY A 77 -8.31 9.33 -3.03
N VAL A 78 -7.17 8.69 -2.73
CA VAL A 78 -6.01 8.61 -3.63
C VAL A 78 -6.38 7.89 -4.93
N ARG A 79 -7.06 6.74 -4.85
CA ARG A 79 -7.51 5.98 -6.04
C ARG A 79 -8.44 6.82 -6.92
N ALA A 80 -9.43 7.48 -6.33
CA ALA A 80 -10.34 8.36 -7.07
C ALA A 80 -9.62 9.55 -7.72
N ALA A 81 -8.57 10.09 -7.08
CA ALA A 81 -7.75 11.15 -7.68
C ALA A 81 -7.00 10.66 -8.93
N PHE A 82 -6.37 9.48 -8.87
CA PHE A 82 -5.68 8.89 -10.02
C PHE A 82 -6.62 8.56 -11.16
N GLU A 83 -7.81 8.04 -10.87
CA GLU A 83 -8.83 7.76 -11.89
C GLU A 83 -9.27 9.03 -12.63
N ARG A 84 -9.48 10.13 -11.89
CA ARG A 84 -9.79 11.45 -12.50
C ARG A 84 -8.63 11.95 -13.38
N MET A 85 -7.39 11.83 -12.91
CA MET A 85 -6.22 12.23 -13.70
C MET A 85 -6.07 11.40 -14.98
N ARG A 86 -6.33 10.09 -14.90
CA ARG A 86 -6.32 9.20 -16.06
C ARG A 86 -7.39 9.59 -17.07
N ALA A 87 -8.63 9.77 -16.61
CA ALA A 87 -9.74 10.19 -17.47
C ALA A 87 -9.47 11.55 -18.15
N ALA A 88 -8.87 12.50 -17.42
CA ALA A 88 -8.47 13.78 -18.00
C ALA A 88 -7.39 13.63 -19.08
N LYS A 89 -6.38 12.77 -18.87
CA LYS A 89 -5.35 12.49 -19.87
C LYS A 89 -5.93 11.88 -21.14
N ASP A 90 -6.84 10.93 -21.00
CA ASP A 90 -7.48 10.25 -22.13
C ASP A 90 -8.45 11.18 -22.89
N ALA A 91 -9.02 12.20 -22.22
CA ALA A 91 -9.86 13.22 -22.85
C ALA A 91 -9.07 14.29 -23.64
N HIS A 92 -7.76 14.39 -23.41
CA HIS A 92 -6.85 15.31 -24.11
C HIS A 92 -5.97 14.60 -25.17
N ALA A 93 -6.17 13.30 -25.40
CA ALA A 93 -5.50 12.49 -26.41
C ALA A 93 -6.36 12.32 -27.67
#